data_AF-A0A2E7H0E0-F1
#
_entry.id   AF-A0A2E7H0E0-F1
#
_cell.length_a   1.000
_cell.length_b   1.000
_cell.length_c   1.000
_cell.angle_alpha   90.00
_cell.angle_beta   90.00
_cell.angle_gamma   90.00
#
_symmetry.space_group_name_H-M   'P 1'
#
loop_
_entity.id
_entity.type
_entity.pdbx_description
1 polymer ?
#
loop_
_entity_poly.entity_id
_entity_poly.type
_entity_poly.pdbx_seq_one_letter_code
_entity_poly.pdbx_strand_id
1 'polypeptide(L)'
;MHPHSMAIEVWCEETWGERPVRISDWANHDDIVQVLIRLSSSVLIADFLMDVDGKLNIQQHLHIPLETWNPGSIQGLRTSEGKTRFQHRRRSIYLSSELRVAEWGAALLEEWLMSMRSAVNRPKDRTQRLNEMKRMKLSVERNLESASLVKVSEEHERLDDRLDQINRRLAN
;
A
#
# COMPACT_ATOMS: atom_id res chain seq x y z
N MET A 1 15.02 -13.13 -12.09
CA MET A 1 14.26 -11.93 -11.68
C MET A 1 12.88 -12.08 -12.26
N HIS A 2 11.83 -12.00 -11.44
CA HIS A 2 10.46 -12.04 -11.98
C HIS A 2 10.17 -10.72 -12.72
N PRO A 3 9.45 -10.75 -13.85
CA PRO A 3 9.27 -9.59 -14.71
C PRO A 3 8.60 -8.39 -14.01
N HIS A 4 7.75 -8.64 -13.01
CA HIS A 4 7.05 -7.60 -12.26
C HIS A 4 7.91 -6.87 -11.21
N SER A 5 9.06 -7.43 -10.81
CA SER A 5 9.89 -6.83 -9.75
C SER A 5 10.43 -5.44 -10.13
N MET A 6 10.86 -5.26 -11.38
CA MET A 6 11.35 -3.96 -11.86
C MET A 6 10.24 -2.90 -11.86
N ALA A 7 9.03 -3.27 -12.29
CA ALA A 7 7.90 -2.36 -12.29
C ALA A 7 7.46 -1.97 -10.86
N ILE A 8 7.55 -2.90 -9.90
CA ILE A 8 7.33 -2.56 -8.47
C ILE A 8 8.41 -1.62 -7.94
N GLU A 9 9.68 -1.82 -8.31
CA GLU A 9 10.77 -0.92 -7.92
C GLU A 9 10.53 0.50 -8.44
N VAL A 10 10.19 0.63 -9.73
CA VAL A 10 9.88 1.93 -10.36
C VAL A 10 8.67 2.57 -9.68
N TRP A 11 7.58 1.83 -9.48
CA TRP A 11 6.40 2.33 -8.77
C TRP A 11 6.76 2.81 -7.35
N CYS A 12 7.62 2.09 -6.63
CA CYS A 12 8.07 2.49 -5.30
C CYS A 12 8.93 3.76 -5.34
N GLU A 13 9.85 3.85 -6.28
CA GLU A 13 10.71 5.03 -6.46
C GLU A 13 9.89 6.27 -6.80
N GLU A 14 8.90 6.14 -7.70
CA GLU A 14 8.00 7.23 -8.10
C GLU A 14 7.00 7.63 -7.01
N THR A 15 6.39 6.65 -6.32
CA THR A 15 5.31 6.90 -5.34
C THR A 15 5.85 7.26 -3.96
N TRP A 16 6.93 6.61 -3.52
CA TRP A 16 7.46 6.72 -2.16
C TRP A 16 8.83 7.40 -2.09
N GLY A 17 9.45 7.71 -3.24
CA GLY A 17 10.76 8.36 -3.29
C GLY A 17 11.91 7.45 -2.83
N GLU A 18 11.68 6.14 -2.76
CA GLU A 18 12.69 5.15 -2.40
C GLU A 18 12.44 3.80 -3.04
N ARG A 19 13.51 3.04 -3.27
CA ARG A 19 13.41 1.66 -3.75
C ARG A 19 13.07 0.70 -2.61
N PRO A 20 12.36 -0.40 -2.90
CA PRO A 20 12.05 -1.40 -1.90
C PRO A 20 13.32 -2.07 -1.38
N VAL A 21 13.42 -2.20 -0.06
CA VAL A 21 14.50 -2.94 0.61
C VAL A 21 14.29 -4.44 0.43
N ARG A 22 13.04 -4.89 0.47
CA ARG A 22 12.63 -6.27 0.18
C ARG A 22 11.24 -6.28 -0.45
N ILE A 23 11.01 -7.27 -1.31
CA ILE A 23 9.69 -7.59 -1.87
C ILE A 23 9.43 -9.07 -1.57
N SER A 24 8.21 -9.40 -1.16
CA SER A 24 7.74 -10.77 -1.03
C SER A 24 6.43 -10.91 -1.78
N ASP A 25 6.40 -11.79 -2.77
CA ASP A 25 5.17 -12.10 -3.50
C ASP A 25 4.16 -12.75 -2.54
N TRP A 26 2.94 -12.25 -2.53
CA TRP A 26 1.81 -12.84 -1.82
C TRP A 26 1.05 -13.80 -2.73
N ALA A 27 0.62 -13.30 -3.88
CA ALA A 27 -0.04 -14.05 -4.94
C ALA A 27 0.37 -13.49 -6.30
N ASN A 28 0.57 -14.38 -7.27
CA ASN A 28 0.87 -14.02 -8.65
C ASN A 28 0.20 -15.07 -9.54
N HIS A 29 -0.99 -14.75 -10.04
CA HIS A 29 -1.74 -15.62 -10.95
C HIS A 29 -2.60 -14.75 -11.85
N ASP A 30 -2.83 -15.23 -13.08
CA ASP A 30 -3.57 -14.51 -14.12
C ASP A 30 -2.99 -13.12 -14.40
N ASP A 31 -3.75 -12.08 -14.08
CA ASP A 31 -3.42 -10.66 -14.18
C ASP A 31 -3.19 -10.02 -12.79
N ILE A 32 -3.24 -10.79 -11.70
CA ILE A 32 -3.12 -10.27 -10.34
C ILE A 32 -1.69 -10.45 -9.84
N VAL A 33 -1.09 -9.34 -9.38
CA VAL A 33 0.21 -9.32 -8.71
C VAL A 33 0.05 -8.67 -7.34
N GLN A 34 0.06 -9.49 -6.29
CA GLN A 34 -0.08 -9.06 -4.90
C GLN A 34 1.24 -9.27 -4.16
N VAL A 35 1.69 -8.25 -3.44
CA VAL A 35 3.01 -8.26 -2.81
C VAL A 35 3.02 -7.58 -1.45
N LEU A 36 3.96 -8.02 -0.61
CA LEU A 36 4.37 -7.35 0.61
C LEU A 36 5.71 -6.67 0.36
N ILE A 37 5.81 -5.38 0.66
CA ILE A 37 6.99 -4.57 0.37
C ILE A 37 7.53 -3.98 1.66
N ARG A 38 8.84 -4.08 1.83
CA ARG A 38 9.59 -3.40 2.88
C ARG A 38 10.24 -2.15 2.31
N LEU A 39 9.95 -1.00 2.89
CA LEU A 39 10.68 0.25 2.67
C LEU A 39 11.68 0.49 3.81
N SER A 40 12.38 1.62 3.82
CA SER A 40 13.38 1.90 4.86
C SER A 40 12.79 2.17 6.25
N SER A 41 11.57 2.74 6.32
CA SER A 41 10.88 3.10 7.58
C SER A 41 9.40 2.71 7.60
N SER A 42 8.96 1.83 6.70
CA SER A 42 7.57 1.38 6.62
C SER A 42 7.44 0.07 5.86
N VAL A 43 6.23 -0.49 5.86
CA VAL A 43 5.86 -1.62 5.01
C VAL A 43 4.61 -1.28 4.21
N LEU A 44 4.47 -1.92 3.05
CA LEU A 44 3.30 -1.83 2.19
C LEU A 44 2.75 -3.23 1.93
N ILE A 45 1.44 -3.30 1.80
CA ILE A 45 0.72 -4.42 1.18
C ILE A 45 0.12 -3.83 -0.09
N ALA A 46 0.44 -4.37 -1.25
CA ALA A 46 -0.01 -3.83 -2.52
C ALA A 46 -0.67 -4.90 -3.38
N ASP A 47 -1.76 -4.51 -4.02
CA ASP A 47 -2.53 -5.27 -4.98
C ASP A 47 -2.45 -4.56 -6.32
N PHE A 48 -1.81 -5.21 -7.28
CA PHE A 48 -1.63 -4.70 -8.63
C PHE A 48 -2.36 -5.57 -9.64
N LEU A 49 -2.77 -4.94 -10.73
CA LEU A 49 -3.24 -5.59 -11.94
C LEU A 49 -2.19 -5.44 -13.04
N MET A 50 -1.86 -6.52 -13.72
CA MET A 50 -1.03 -6.51 -14.91
C MET A 50 -1.91 -6.29 -16.14
N ASP A 51 -1.64 -5.21 -16.86
CA ASP A 51 -2.33 -4.93 -18.12
C ASP A 51 -1.82 -5.86 -19.25
N VAL A 52 -2.56 -5.93 -20.36
CA VAL A 52 -2.23 -6.71 -21.56
C VAL A 52 -0.89 -6.29 -22.18
N ASP A 53 -0.51 -5.02 -21.98
CA ASP A 53 0.78 -4.45 -22.39
C ASP A 53 1.95 -4.76 -21.42
N GLY A 54 1.70 -5.54 -20.36
CA GLY A 54 2.69 -5.89 -19.34
C GLY A 54 3.02 -4.77 -18.36
N LYS A 55 2.14 -3.76 -18.23
CA LYS A 55 2.28 -2.67 -17.26
C LYS A 55 1.55 -3.01 -15.96
N LEU A 56 2.19 -2.73 -14.82
CA LEU A 56 1.56 -2.85 -13.50
C LEU A 56 0.76 -1.60 -13.16
N ASN A 57 -0.53 -1.79 -12.92
CA ASN A 57 -1.44 -0.76 -12.44
C ASN A 57 -1.79 -1.05 -10.98
N ILE A 58 -1.60 -0.07 -10.09
CA ILE A 58 -1.96 -0.21 -8.67
C ILE A 58 -3.48 -0.16 -8.51
N GLN A 59 -4.07 -1.20 -7.92
CA GLN A 59 -5.50 -1.23 -7.58
C GLN A 59 -5.71 -0.70 -6.16
N GLN A 60 -4.96 -1.26 -5.21
CA GLN A 60 -5.05 -0.87 -3.82
C GLN A 60 -3.72 -1.08 -3.11
N HIS A 61 -3.42 -0.25 -2.11
CA HIS A 61 -2.35 -0.54 -1.17
C HIS A 61 -2.75 -0.19 0.27
N LEU A 62 -2.11 -0.86 1.22
CA LEU A 62 -2.14 -0.54 2.64
C LEU A 62 -0.73 -0.17 3.09
N HIS A 63 -0.53 1.10 3.44
CA HIS A 63 0.72 1.62 4.00
C HIS A 63 0.71 1.59 5.53
N ILE A 64 1.79 1.06 6.11
CA ILE A 64 1.98 0.94 7.55
C ILE A 64 3.34 1.57 7.93
N PRO A 65 3.34 2.87 8.30
CA PRO A 65 4.54 3.55 8.80
C PRO A 65 5.02 2.98 10.14
N LEU A 66 6.34 2.84 10.30
CA LEU A 66 6.97 2.39 11.54
C LEU A 66 6.58 3.25 12.76
N GLU A 67 6.43 4.56 12.55
CA GLU A 67 6.02 5.53 13.57
C GLU A 67 4.61 5.28 14.10
N THR A 68 3.70 4.82 13.23
CA THR A 68 2.30 4.59 13.58
C THR A 68 2.00 3.16 14.01
N TRP A 69 2.95 2.27 13.82
CA TRP A 69 2.79 0.86 14.11
C TRP A 69 3.12 0.53 15.57
N ASN A 70 2.31 -0.37 16.13
CA ASN A 70 2.55 -1.01 17.42
C ASN A 70 2.70 -2.52 17.23
N PRO A 71 3.54 -3.19 18.03
CA PRO A 71 3.67 -4.65 17.99
C PRO A 71 2.31 -5.35 18.06
N GLY A 72 2.04 -6.24 17.11
CA GLY A 72 0.78 -6.99 17.01
C GLY A 72 -0.43 -6.19 16.50
N SER A 73 -0.21 -4.98 15.98
CA SER A 73 -1.29 -4.12 15.44
C SER A 73 -1.66 -4.43 13.99
N ILE A 74 -0.95 -5.35 13.34
CA ILE A 74 -1.29 -5.88 12.01
C ILE A 74 -2.04 -7.19 12.20
N GLN A 75 -3.26 -7.24 11.66
CA GLN A 75 -4.11 -8.42 11.72
C GLN A 75 -4.30 -8.99 10.32
N GLY A 76 -4.07 -10.29 10.16
CA GLY A 76 -4.45 -11.05 8.97
C GLY A 76 -5.59 -12.00 9.33
N LEU A 77 -6.67 -12.01 8.55
CA LEU A 77 -7.79 -12.93 8.72
C LEU A 77 -8.26 -13.45 7.35
N ARG A 78 -8.51 -14.76 7.25
CA ARG A 78 -9.22 -15.31 6.09
C ARG A 78 -10.72 -15.01 6.21
N THR A 79 -11.30 -14.42 5.17
CA THR A 79 -12.73 -14.12 5.09
C THR A 79 -13.52 -15.36 4.66
N SER A 80 -14.82 -15.36 4.95
CA SER A 80 -15.75 -16.38 4.48
C SER A 80 -15.83 -16.49 2.96
N GLU A 81 -15.47 -15.42 2.25
CA GLU A 81 -15.42 -15.35 0.78
C GLU A 81 -14.12 -15.90 0.19
N GLY A 82 -13.23 -16.46 1.02
CA GLY A 82 -11.97 -17.04 0.54
C GLY A 82 -10.87 -16.02 0.23
N LYS A 83 -11.04 -14.74 0.62
CA LYS A 83 -10.00 -13.71 0.55
C LYS A 83 -9.25 -13.56 1.89
N THR A 84 -8.07 -12.98 1.86
CA THR A 84 -7.28 -12.67 3.05
C THR A 84 -7.35 -11.18 3.30
N ARG A 85 -7.96 -10.79 4.42
CA ARG A 85 -8.04 -9.40 4.85
C ARG A 85 -6.83 -9.09 5.73
N PHE A 86 -6.01 -8.14 5.30
CA PHE A 86 -5.06 -7.47 6.17
C PHE A 86 -5.65 -6.18 6.71
N GLN A 87 -5.48 -5.94 8.00
CA GLN A 87 -5.98 -4.76 8.67
C GLN A 87 -4.90 -4.14 9.55
N HIS A 88 -4.81 -2.82 9.49
CA HIS A 88 -4.06 -2.01 10.42
C HIS A 88 -4.87 -0.75 10.77
N ARG A 89 -5.16 -0.56 12.05
CA ARG A 89 -6.06 0.49 12.54
C ARG A 89 -7.43 0.42 11.82
N ARG A 90 -7.84 1.50 11.16
CA ARG A 90 -9.12 1.61 10.42
C ARG A 90 -9.01 1.28 8.93
N ARG A 91 -7.82 0.89 8.45
CA ARG A 91 -7.58 0.59 7.03
C ARG A 91 -7.43 -0.91 6.83
N SER A 92 -7.96 -1.42 5.74
CA SER A 92 -7.84 -2.82 5.36
C SER A 92 -7.65 -2.99 3.85
N ILE A 93 -7.02 -4.09 3.46
CA ILE A 93 -6.86 -4.53 2.09
C ILE A 93 -7.20 -6.03 2.01
N TYR A 94 -7.73 -6.48 0.87
CA TYR A 94 -8.15 -7.86 0.64
C TYR A 94 -7.32 -8.48 -0.47
N LEU A 95 -6.65 -9.59 -0.18
CA LEU A 95 -5.81 -10.32 -1.11
C LEU A 95 -6.38 -11.71 -1.42
N SER A 96 -5.92 -12.34 -2.50
CA SER A 96 -6.23 -13.74 -2.83
C SER A 96 -5.65 -14.67 -1.75
N SER A 97 -6.33 -15.75 -1.39
CA SER A 97 -5.86 -16.64 -0.29
C SER A 97 -5.28 -17.97 -0.75
N GLU A 98 -4.81 -18.04 -1.99
CA GLU A 98 -4.55 -19.32 -2.65
C GLU A 98 -3.29 -20.03 -2.13
N LEU A 99 -2.28 -19.28 -1.68
CA LEU A 99 -0.94 -19.85 -1.46
C LEU A 99 -0.41 -19.70 -0.03
N ARG A 100 -0.91 -18.73 0.76
CA ARG A 100 -0.36 -18.42 2.09
C ARG A 100 -1.45 -18.14 3.12
N VAL A 101 -1.13 -18.45 4.37
CA VAL A 101 -2.00 -18.15 5.53
C VAL A 101 -1.84 -16.70 5.97
N ALA A 102 -2.94 -16.09 6.40
CA ALA A 102 -2.99 -14.66 6.73
C ALA A 102 -2.01 -14.28 7.85
N GLU A 103 -1.86 -15.17 8.83
CA GLU A 103 -0.97 -15.05 9.98
C GLU A 103 0.49 -14.96 9.56
N TRP A 104 0.87 -15.70 8.51
CA TRP A 104 2.23 -15.64 7.98
C TRP A 104 2.53 -14.25 7.39
N GLY A 105 1.60 -13.68 6.62
CA GLY A 105 1.78 -12.34 6.05
C GLY A 105 1.86 -11.26 7.12
N ALA A 106 1.01 -11.34 8.14
CA ALA A 106 1.01 -10.41 9.25
C ALA A 106 2.33 -10.52 10.04
N ALA A 107 2.76 -11.75 10.34
CA ALA A 107 4.02 -12.00 11.04
C ALA A 107 5.24 -11.48 10.26
N LEU A 108 5.27 -11.64 8.93
CA LEU A 108 6.36 -11.11 8.10
C LEU A 108 6.44 -9.58 8.15
N LEU A 109 5.30 -8.90 8.07
CA LEU A 109 5.23 -7.44 8.14
C LEU A 109 5.67 -6.93 9.52
N GLU A 110 5.21 -7.60 10.59
CA GLU A 110 5.61 -7.32 11.97
C GLU A 110 7.12 -7.54 12.17
N GLU A 111 7.69 -8.62 11.64
CA GLU A 111 9.13 -8.91 11.67
C GLU A 111 9.93 -7.78 10.99
N TRP A 112 9.50 -7.35 9.80
CA TRP A 112 10.16 -6.26 9.09
C TRP A 112 10.15 -4.97 9.90
N LEU A 113 9.00 -4.58 10.46
CA LEU A 113 8.86 -3.38 11.30
C LEU A 113 9.69 -3.48 12.59
N MET A 114 9.70 -4.64 13.25
CA MET A 114 10.56 -4.91 14.40
C MET A 114 12.05 -4.75 14.08
N SER A 115 12.49 -5.27 12.94
CA SER A 115 13.88 -5.15 12.50
C SER A 115 14.27 -3.70 12.26
N MET A 116 13.36 -2.88 11.70
CA MET A 116 13.57 -1.45 11.49
C MET A 116 13.63 -0.70 12.82
N ARG A 117 12.70 -0.96 13.75
CA ARG A 117 12.70 -0.37 15.10
C ARG A 117 14.02 -0.64 15.83
N SER A 118 14.52 -1.87 15.76
CA SER A 118 15.79 -2.26 16.36
C SER A 118 16.98 -1.52 15.74
N ALA A 119 16.96 -1.26 14.43
CA ALA A 119 17.97 -0.46 13.76
C ALA A 119 17.90 1.04 14.13
N VAL A 120 16.70 1.57 14.40
CA VAL A 120 16.52 2.97 14.87
C VAL A 120 17.06 3.18 16.29
N ASN A 121 16.97 2.17 17.14
CA ASN A 121 17.48 2.24 18.52
C ASN A 121 19.02 2.18 18.61
N ARG A 122 19.74 2.03 17.49
CA ARG A 122 21.20 2.25 17.44
C ARG A 122 21.50 3.74 17.33
N PRO A 123 22.57 4.27 17.95
CA PRO A 123 22.91 5.69 17.86
C PRO A 123 23.11 6.13 16.40
N LYS A 124 22.14 6.88 15.85
CA LYS A 124 22.19 7.43 14.48
C LYS A 124 22.94 8.77 14.44
N ASP A 125 23.77 8.96 13.41
CA ASP A 125 24.40 10.23 13.06
C ASP A 125 23.37 11.27 12.59
N ARG A 126 23.67 12.57 12.75
CA ARG A 126 22.79 13.73 12.50
C ARG A 126 22.23 13.75 11.07
N THR A 127 23.03 13.35 10.09
CA THR A 127 22.65 13.29 8.67
C THR A 127 21.55 12.25 8.40
N GLN A 128 21.63 11.10 9.07
CA GLN A 128 20.61 10.04 8.94
C GLN A 128 19.26 10.49 9.49
N ARG A 129 19.25 11.19 10.63
CA ARG A 129 18.02 11.73 11.23
C ARG A 129 17.35 12.77 10.32
N LEU A 130 18.12 13.65 9.69
CA LEU A 130 17.60 14.66 8.76
C LEU A 130 16.96 14.04 7.51
N ASN A 131 17.58 13.01 6.93
CA ASN A 131 17.04 12.33 5.76
C ASN A 131 15.77 11.52 6.08
N GLU A 132 15.67 10.99 7.29
CA GLU A 132 14.45 10.34 7.78
C GLU A 132 13.32 11.34 7.97
N MET A 133 13.56 12.50 8.59
CA MET A 133 12.57 13.58 8.71
C MET A 133 12.09 14.10 7.36
N LYS A 134 12.97 14.28 6.37
CA LYS A 134 12.57 14.70 5.02
C LYS A 134 11.65 13.69 4.35
N ARG A 135 11.91 12.39 4.53
CA ARG A 135 11.08 11.31 3.97
C ARG A 135 9.73 11.19 4.67
N MET A 136 9.71 11.31 6.00
CA MET A 136 8.45 11.37 6.76
C MET A 136 7.60 12.57 6.32
N LYS A 137 8.21 13.74 6.16
CA LYS A 137 7.52 14.94 5.65
C LYS A 137 6.91 14.69 4.25
N LEU A 138 7.69 14.14 3.33
CA LEU A 138 7.22 13.83 1.97
C LEU A 138 6.06 12.82 1.99
N SER A 139 6.16 11.78 2.81
CA SER A 139 5.11 10.77 2.95
C SER A 139 3.82 11.36 3.53
N VAL A 140 3.91 12.29 4.49
CA VAL A 140 2.74 13.01 5.03
C VAL A 140 2.12 13.91 3.97
N GLU A 141 2.93 14.66 3.22
CA GLU A 141 2.47 15.52 2.13
C GLU A 141 1.72 14.71 1.05
N ARG A 142 2.24 13.55 0.63
CA ARG A 142 1.60 12.68 -0.37
C ARG A 142 0.35 11.97 0.15
N ASN A 143 0.31 11.58 1.42
CA ASN A 143 -0.90 11.05 2.04
C ASN A 143 -2.02 12.10 2.11
N LEU A 144 -1.67 13.35 2.41
CA LEU A 144 -2.61 14.48 2.39
C LEU A 144 -3.11 14.78 0.98
N GLU A 145 -2.22 14.77 -0.01
CA GLU A 145 -2.58 14.96 -1.42
C GLU A 145 -3.51 13.85 -1.92
N SER A 146 -3.19 12.59 -1.63
CA SER A 146 -4.05 11.45 -1.95
C SER A 146 -5.41 11.54 -1.25
N ALA A 147 -5.44 11.93 0.03
CA ALA A 147 -6.69 12.15 0.75
C ALA A 147 -7.51 13.34 0.21
N SER A 148 -6.83 14.36 -0.32
CA SER A 148 -7.48 15.50 -0.99
C SER A 148 -8.04 15.11 -2.36
N LEU A 149 -7.30 14.32 -3.14
CA LEU A 149 -7.73 13.79 -4.44
C LEU A 149 -8.93 12.85 -4.32
N VAL A 150 -8.95 11.99 -3.29
CA VAL A 150 -10.12 11.15 -3.00
C VAL A 150 -11.37 12.00 -2.73
N LYS A 151 -11.26 13.07 -1.92
CA LYS A 151 -12.38 13.98 -1.67
C LYS A 151 -12.85 14.71 -2.94
N VAL A 152 -11.92 15.17 -3.78
CA VAL A 152 -12.24 15.86 -5.03
C VAL A 152 -12.89 14.88 -6.03
N SER A 153 -12.44 13.63 -6.08
CA SER A 153 -13.04 12.59 -6.92
C SER A 153 -14.46 12.24 -6.46
N GLU A 154 -14.69 12.10 -5.14
CA GLU A 154 -16.04 11.90 -4.58
C GLU A 154 -16.97 13.10 -4.86
N GLU A 155 -16.43 14.33 -4.86
CA GLU A 155 -17.20 15.52 -5.20
C GLU A 155 -17.51 15.61 -6.71
N HIS A 156 -16.58 15.17 -7.56
CA HIS A 156 -16.79 15.07 -9.01
C HIS A 156 -17.87 14.04 -9.36
N GLU A 157 -17.82 12.83 -8.79
CA GLU A 157 -18.87 11.81 -9.00
C GLU A 157 -20.25 12.33 -8.57
N ARG A 158 -20.34 13.04 -7.45
CA ARG A 158 -21.61 13.65 -7.00
C ARG A 158 -22.12 14.74 -7.96
N LEU A 159 -21.22 15.46 -8.61
CA LEU A 159 -21.58 16.49 -9.59
C LEU A 159 -22.04 15.85 -10.91
N ASP A 160 -21.39 14.78 -11.36
CA ASP A 160 -21.82 14.00 -12.53
C ASP A 160 -23.20 13.38 -12.30
N ASP A 161 -23.44 12.75 -11.14
CA ASP A 161 -24.75 12.21 -10.78
C ASP A 161 -25.87 13.28 -10.82
N ARG A 162 -25.54 14.50 -10.39
CA ARG A 162 -26.46 15.65 -10.46
C ARG A 162 -26.70 16.12 -11.90
N LEU A 163 -25.66 16.20 -12.72
CA LEU A 163 -25.77 16.55 -14.13
C LEU A 163 -26.64 15.54 -14.89
N ASP A 164 -26.45 14.25 -14.63
CA ASP A 164 -27.25 13.18 -15.23
C ASP A 164 -28.71 13.21 -14.78
N GLN A 165 -28.97 13.60 -13.54
CA GLN A 165 -30.34 13.78 -13.05
C GLN A 165 -31.03 14.99 -13.71
N ILE A 166 -30.30 16.09 -13.93
CA ILE A 166 -30.82 17.28 -14.62
C ILE A 166 -31.07 16.99 -16.10
N ASN A 167 -30.13 16.33 -16.79
CA ASN A 167 -30.30 15.93 -18.18
C ASN A 167 -31.52 15.03 -18.38
N ARG A 168 -31.75 14.06 -17.48
CA ARG A 168 -32.95 13.21 -17.49
C ARG A 168 -34.25 13.97 -17.25
N ARG A 169 -34.22 15.08 -16.51
CA ARG A 169 -35.38 15.96 -16.30
C ARG A 169 -35.65 16.89 -17.46
N LEU A 170 -34.63 17.28 -18.21
CA LEU A 170 -34.76 18.15 -19.39
C LEU A 170 -35.11 17.38 -20.67
N ALA A 171 -34.86 16.06 -20.68
CA ALA A 171 -35.20 15.16 -21.79
C ALA A 171 -36.65 14.61 -21.73
N ASN A 172 -37.41 14.94 -20.69
CA ASN A 172 -38.85 14.70 -20.55
C ASN A 172 -39.62 16.03 -20.61
#